data_AF-A0A2E3BRH0-F1
#
_entry.id   AF-A0A2E3BRH0-F1
#
_cell.length_a   1.000
_cell.length_b   1.000
_cell.length_c   1.000
_cell.angle_alpha   90.00
_cell.angle_beta   90.00
_cell.angle_gamma   90.00
#
_symmetry.space_group_name_H-M   'P 1'
#
loop_
_entity.id
_entity.type
_entity.pdbx_description
1 polymer ?
#
loop_
_entity_poly.entity_id
_entity_poly.type
_entity_poly.pdbx_seq_one_letter_code
_entity_poly.pdbx_strand_id
1 'polypeptide(L)'
;MKIPIIVSSFTARFFLGLVFSSFAGFISWVFFFDGSGVDQNAYYLRQSLIIGLPVGITVSLMWWNTESSGIIMIIQAGLVCLFTICVAFLIVNFSNIDVGTTLVGPSLRVPVISLGDIFKKMLMGAVLGGNVVASLFFLYRSLFHKEI
;
A
#
# COMPACT_ATOMS: atom_id res chain seq x y z
N MET A 1 20.56 21.43 15.34
CA MET A 1 19.56 20.54 14.69
C MET A 1 19.95 20.46 13.21
N LYS A 2 20.27 19.27 12.67
CA LYS A 2 20.73 19.10 11.28
C LYS A 2 19.54 19.03 10.32
N ILE A 3 18.73 20.10 10.29
CA ILE A 3 17.49 20.20 9.49
C ILE A 3 17.71 19.77 8.02
N PRO A 4 18.81 20.18 7.33
CA PRO A 4 19.03 19.77 5.95
C PRO A 4 19.13 18.25 5.77
N ILE A 5 19.71 17.53 6.73
CA ILE A 5 19.91 16.07 6.65
C ILE A 5 18.59 15.33 6.87
N ILE A 6 17.77 15.80 7.81
CA ILE A 6 16.44 15.23 8.08
C ILE A 6 15.58 15.36 6.82
N VAL A 7 15.56 16.55 6.21
CA VAL A 7 14.79 16.80 4.98
C VAL A 7 15.29 15.93 3.83
N SER A 8 16.60 15.84 3.59
CA SER A 8 17.13 15.00 2.51
C SER A 8 16.86 13.50 2.73
N SER A 9 17.03 13.01 3.96
CA SER A 9 16.77 11.61 4.32
C SER A 9 15.28 11.29 4.16
N PHE A 10 14.41 12.15 4.68
CA PHE A 10 12.96 12.03 4.52
C PHE A 10 12.56 11.95 3.05
N THR A 11 13.01 12.91 2.24
CA THR A 11 12.65 12.99 0.82
C THR A 11 13.14 11.76 0.06
N ALA A 12 14.39 11.33 0.29
CA ALA A 12 14.93 10.13 -0.34
C ALA A 12 14.12 8.88 0.02
N ARG A 13 13.86 8.66 1.32
CA ARG A 13 13.07 7.51 1.80
C ARG A 13 11.64 7.53 1.26
N PHE A 14 11.02 8.71 1.18
CA PHE A 14 9.68 8.86 0.63
C PHE A 14 9.64 8.52 -0.87
N PHE A 15 10.56 9.05 -1.69
CA PHE A 15 10.60 8.72 -3.12
C PHE A 15 10.92 7.24 -3.37
N LEU A 16 11.93 6.69 -2.69
CA LEU A 16 12.27 5.26 -2.80
C LEU A 16 11.09 4.39 -2.32
N GLY A 17 10.48 4.79 -1.21
CA GLY A 17 9.27 4.18 -0.66
C GLY A 17 8.14 4.13 -1.68
N LEU A 18 7.82 5.23 -2.36
CA LEU A 18 6.81 5.25 -3.41
C LEU A 18 7.14 4.30 -4.57
N VAL A 19 8.35 4.40 -5.13
CA VAL A 19 8.74 3.65 -6.33
C VAL A 19 8.81 2.15 -6.04
N PHE A 20 9.58 1.74 -5.03
CA PHE A 20 9.79 0.33 -4.75
C PHE A 20 8.52 -0.36 -4.24
N SER A 21 7.73 0.31 -3.39
CA SER A 21 6.50 -0.30 -2.89
C SER A 21 5.43 -0.41 -3.98
N SER A 22 5.33 0.57 -4.88
CA SER A 22 4.44 0.46 -6.06
C SER A 22 4.84 -0.71 -6.94
N PHE A 23 6.14 -0.88 -7.19
CA PHE A 23 6.66 -2.01 -7.96
C PHE A 23 6.37 -3.34 -7.27
N ALA A 24 6.61 -3.46 -5.96
CA ALA A 24 6.33 -4.67 -5.20
C ALA A 24 4.84 -5.03 -5.20
N GLY A 25 3.95 -4.04 -5.01
CA GLY A 25 2.50 -4.24 -5.07
C GLY A 25 2.03 -4.67 -6.46
N PHE A 26 2.57 -4.08 -7.52
CA PHE A 26 2.26 -4.47 -8.90
C PHE A 26 2.72 -5.89 -9.22
N ILE A 27 3.98 -6.23 -8.91
CA ILE A 27 4.53 -7.57 -9.16
C ILE A 27 3.74 -8.63 -8.41
N SER A 28 3.48 -8.41 -7.12
CA SER A 28 2.67 -9.35 -6.33
C SER A 28 1.28 -9.55 -6.93
N TRP A 29 0.62 -8.46 -7.34
CA TRP A 29 -0.67 -8.55 -7.99
C TRP A 29 -0.59 -9.37 -9.28
N VAL A 30 0.40 -9.15 -10.15
CA VAL A 30 0.56 -9.93 -11.40
C VAL A 30 0.71 -11.43 -11.13
N PHE A 31 1.44 -11.84 -10.07
CA PHE A 31 1.70 -13.25 -9.78
C PHE A 31 0.59 -13.95 -9.00
N PHE A 32 -0.12 -13.23 -8.14
CA PHE A 32 -1.10 -13.82 -7.21
C PHE A 32 -2.53 -13.37 -7.48
N PHE A 33 -2.76 -12.58 -8.53
CA PHE A 33 -4.10 -12.24 -8.99
C PHE A 33 -4.88 -13.51 -9.28
N ASP A 34 -6.11 -13.54 -8.77
CA ASP A 34 -7.07 -14.60 -8.99
C ASP A 34 -8.37 -13.94 -9.43
N GLY A 35 -9.15 -14.62 -10.26
CA GLY A 35 -10.38 -14.09 -10.84
C GLY A 35 -11.39 -13.64 -9.77
N SER A 36 -12.34 -12.80 -10.18
CA SER A 36 -13.40 -12.35 -9.27
C SER A 36 -14.25 -13.54 -8.80
N GLY A 37 -14.30 -13.76 -7.48
CA GLY A 37 -15.19 -14.73 -6.85
C GLY A 37 -16.62 -14.20 -6.68
N VAL A 38 -17.53 -15.05 -6.20
CA VAL A 38 -18.96 -14.72 -5.99
C VAL A 38 -19.15 -13.69 -4.85
N ASP A 39 -18.24 -13.66 -3.86
CA ASP A 39 -18.27 -12.68 -2.77
C ASP A 39 -17.25 -11.55 -2.99
N GLN A 40 -17.78 -10.34 -3.21
CA GLN A 40 -17.01 -9.13 -3.47
C GLN A 40 -16.15 -8.70 -2.27
N ASN A 41 -16.63 -8.84 -1.03
CA ASN A 41 -15.89 -8.44 0.15
C ASN A 41 -14.72 -9.38 0.42
N ALA A 42 -14.95 -10.70 0.28
CA ALA A 42 -13.90 -11.69 0.38
C ALA A 42 -12.83 -11.48 -0.71
N TYR A 43 -13.26 -11.17 -1.93
CA TYR A 43 -12.36 -10.83 -3.03
C TYR A 43 -11.52 -9.58 -2.71
N TYR A 44 -12.13 -8.48 -2.25
CA TYR A 44 -11.39 -7.27 -1.90
C TYR A 44 -10.42 -7.46 -0.75
N LEU A 45 -10.80 -8.22 0.28
CA LEU A 45 -9.91 -8.54 1.38
C LEU A 45 -8.70 -9.32 0.87
N ARG A 46 -8.90 -10.35 0.05
CA ARG A 46 -7.81 -11.13 -0.54
C ARG A 46 -6.88 -10.27 -1.40
N GLN A 47 -7.43 -9.41 -2.26
CA GLN A 47 -6.63 -8.51 -3.09
C GLN A 47 -5.87 -7.47 -2.25
N SER A 48 -6.47 -6.98 -1.16
CA SER A 48 -5.79 -6.08 -0.23
C SER A 48 -4.62 -6.76 0.51
N LEU A 49 -4.69 -8.07 0.76
CA LEU A 49 -3.57 -8.84 1.30
C LEU A 49 -2.47 -9.03 0.25
N ILE A 50 -2.84 -9.43 -0.97
CA ILE A 50 -1.92 -9.65 -2.10
C ILE A 50 -1.12 -8.39 -2.41
N ILE A 51 -1.76 -7.22 -2.41
CA ILE A 51 -1.10 -5.94 -2.70
C ILE A 51 -0.48 -5.35 -1.43
N GLY A 52 -1.24 -5.31 -0.34
CA GLY A 52 -0.89 -4.58 0.87
C GLY A 52 0.30 -5.15 1.63
N LEU A 53 0.43 -6.48 1.74
CA LEU A 53 1.58 -7.11 2.42
C LEU A 53 2.94 -6.77 1.79
N PRO A 54 3.16 -7.02 0.48
CA PRO A 54 4.44 -6.71 -0.15
C PRO A 54 4.72 -5.21 -0.14
N VAL A 55 3.72 -4.37 -0.37
CA VAL A 55 3.85 -2.91 -0.23
C VAL A 55 4.32 -2.56 1.19
N GLY A 56 3.66 -3.11 2.22
CA GLY A 56 3.97 -2.85 3.62
C GLY A 56 5.38 -3.27 4.01
N ILE A 57 5.83 -4.45 3.55
CA ILE A 57 7.20 -4.94 3.76
C ILE A 57 8.20 -3.98 3.09
N THR A 58 7.98 -3.62 1.83
CA THR A 58 8.89 -2.73 1.09
C THR A 58 8.96 -1.34 1.72
N VAL A 59 7.82 -0.75 2.11
CA VAL A 59 7.80 0.52 2.83
C VAL A 59 8.59 0.39 4.13
N SER A 60 8.37 -0.66 4.91
CA SER A 60 9.07 -0.87 6.18
C SER A 60 10.59 -0.92 6.01
N LEU A 61 11.08 -1.53 4.92
CA LEU A 61 12.50 -1.57 4.57
C LEU A 61 13.04 -0.20 4.15
N MET A 62 12.32 0.55 3.31
CA MET A 62 12.75 1.89 2.86
C MET A 62 12.81 2.91 4.01
N TRP A 63 11.92 2.74 4.99
CA TRP A 63 11.86 3.55 6.19
C TRP A 63 12.61 2.94 7.37
N TRP A 64 13.45 1.93 7.13
CA TRP A 64 14.19 1.29 8.20
C TRP A 64 15.27 2.23 8.77
N ASN A 65 15.29 2.42 10.09
CA ASN A 65 16.33 3.22 10.75
C ASN A 65 17.20 2.31 11.63
N THR A 66 18.50 2.31 11.36
CA THR A 66 19.50 1.54 12.12
C THR A 66 19.85 2.18 13.46
N GLU A 67 19.57 3.47 13.65
CA GLU A 67 19.78 4.15 14.94
C GLU A 67 18.69 3.79 15.96
N SER A 68 17.51 3.37 15.50
CA SER A 68 16.41 2.96 16.35
C SER A 68 16.56 1.52 16.83
N SER A 69 15.99 1.19 17.99
CA SER A 69 15.96 -0.19 18.48
C SER A 69 15.19 -1.11 17.51
N GLY A 70 15.68 -2.33 17.32
CA GLY A 70 15.06 -3.31 16.42
C GLY A 70 13.60 -3.64 16.79
N ILE A 71 13.26 -3.61 18.08
CA ILE A 71 11.89 -3.84 18.56
C ILE A 71 10.95 -2.73 18.05
N ILE A 72 11.35 -1.47 18.15
CA ILE A 72 10.57 -0.33 17.65
C ILE A 72 10.39 -0.44 16.13
N MET A 73 11.44 -0.85 15.41
CA MET A 73 11.37 -1.04 13.97
C MET A 73 10.41 -2.17 13.56
N ILE A 74 10.39 -3.28 14.30
CA ILE A 74 9.46 -4.39 14.07
C ILE A 74 8.01 -3.94 14.33
N ILE A 75 7.76 -3.19 15.40
CA ILE A 75 6.43 -2.64 15.70
C ILE A 75 5.99 -1.69 14.58
N GLN A 76 6.87 -0.78 14.14
CA GLN A 76 6.61 0.09 13.00
C GLN A 76 6.25 -0.73 11.75
N ALA A 77 7.02 -1.78 11.45
CA ALA A 77 6.77 -2.62 10.28
C ALA A 77 5.41 -3.33 10.35
N GLY A 78 5.04 -3.85 11.52
CA GLY A 78 3.73 -4.46 11.76
C GLY A 78 2.59 -3.46 11.53
N LEU A 79 2.72 -2.24 12.05
CA LEU A 79 1.72 -1.18 11.86
C LEU A 79 1.63 -0.73 10.40
N VAL A 80 2.77 -0.56 9.73
CA VAL A 80 2.80 -0.20 8.30
C VAL A 80 2.08 -1.27 7.47
N CYS A 81 2.40 -2.56 7.67
CA CYS A 81 1.72 -3.66 6.99
C CYS A 81 0.21 -3.70 7.27
N LEU A 82 -0.20 -3.48 8.52
CA LEU A 82 -1.62 -3.43 8.85
C LEU A 82 -2.33 -2.28 8.13
N PHE A 83 -1.72 -1.09 8.12
CA PHE A 83 -2.29 0.06 7.42
C PHE A 83 -2.33 -0.11 5.90
N THR A 84 -1.31 -0.69 5.29
CA THR A 84 -1.30 -0.91 3.83
C THR A 84 -2.40 -1.86 3.39
N ILE A 85 -2.72 -2.87 4.20
CA ILE A 85 -3.85 -3.79 3.96
C ILE A 85 -5.18 -3.09 4.22
N CYS A 86 -5.36 -2.49 5.41
CA CYS A 86 -6.62 -1.88 5.81
C CYS A 86 -7.01 -0.70 4.92
N VAL A 87 -6.07 0.20 4.59
CA VAL A 87 -6.37 1.37 3.75
C VAL A 87 -6.73 0.93 2.34
N ALA A 88 -6.00 -0.03 1.76
CA ALA A 88 -6.34 -0.57 0.43
C ALA A 88 -7.74 -1.19 0.41
N PHE A 89 -8.08 -1.98 1.44
CA PHE A 89 -9.40 -2.57 1.60
C PHE A 89 -10.50 -1.52 1.76
N LEU A 90 -10.32 -0.54 2.65
CA LEU A 90 -11.30 0.51 2.89
C LEU A 90 -11.54 1.36 1.64
N ILE A 91 -10.49 1.75 0.92
CA ILE A 91 -10.64 2.58 -0.28
C ILE A 91 -11.56 1.91 -1.30
N VAL A 92 -11.38 0.62 -1.60
CA VAL A 92 -12.25 -0.03 -2.59
C VAL A 92 -13.67 -0.31 -2.09
N ASN A 93 -13.87 -0.44 -0.78
CA ASN A 93 -15.20 -0.62 -0.21
C ASN A 93 -16.00 0.69 -0.16
N PHE A 94 -15.32 1.83 0.00
CA PHE A 94 -15.96 3.15 0.14
C PHE A 94 -15.86 4.02 -1.12
N SER A 95 -15.19 3.55 -2.18
CA SER A 95 -15.13 4.25 -3.46
C SER A 95 -16.02 3.58 -4.50
N ASN A 96 -16.56 4.40 -5.40
CA ASN A 96 -17.23 3.87 -6.59
C ASN A 96 -16.19 3.20 -7.47
N ILE A 97 -16.43 1.96 -7.90
CA ILE A 97 -15.55 1.24 -8.83
C ILE A 97 -16.15 1.35 -10.22
N ASP A 98 -15.29 1.60 -11.22
CA ASP A 98 -15.71 1.72 -12.60
C ASP A 98 -16.33 0.40 -13.09
N VAL A 99 -17.51 0.52 -13.71
CA VAL A 99 -18.26 -0.62 -14.25
C VAL A 99 -18.37 -0.46 -15.77
N GLY A 100 -17.82 -1.42 -16.49
CA GLY A 100 -17.98 -1.56 -17.93
C GLY A 100 -19.18 -2.44 -18.28
N THR A 101 -19.36 -2.72 -19.57
CA THR A 101 -20.33 -3.73 -20.04
C THR A 101 -19.62 -4.75 -20.91
N THR A 102 -19.93 -6.03 -20.73
CA THR A 102 -19.50 -7.12 -21.63
C THR A 102 -20.71 -7.76 -22.29
N LEU A 103 -20.48 -8.43 -23.42
CA LEU A 103 -21.53 -9.21 -24.10
C LEU A 103 -21.53 -10.65 -23.57
N VAL A 104 -22.71 -11.13 -23.20
CA VAL A 104 -22.98 -12.54 -22.90
C VAL A 104 -23.91 -13.06 -24.00
N GLY A 105 -23.34 -13.74 -25.00
CA GLY A 105 -24.07 -14.15 -26.20
C GLY A 105 -24.28 -13.01 -27.21
N PRO A 106 -25.27 -13.11 -28.13
CA PRO A 106 -25.38 -12.22 -29.28
C PRO A 106 -25.79 -10.78 -28.95
N SER A 107 -26.47 -10.54 -27.81
CA SER A 107 -27.12 -9.24 -27.53
C SER A 107 -27.21 -8.84 -26.06
N LEU A 108 -27.00 -9.75 -25.10
CA LEU A 108 -27.14 -9.41 -23.68
C LEU A 108 -25.88 -8.69 -23.19
N ARG A 109 -26.03 -7.43 -22.78
CA ARG A 109 -24.95 -6.66 -22.13
C ARG A 109 -25.05 -6.82 -20.61
N VAL A 110 -23.98 -7.27 -19.98
CA VAL A 110 -23.90 -7.48 -18.53
C VAL A 110 -22.84 -6.54 -17.94
N PRO A 111 -23.11 -5.87 -16.81
CA PRO A 111 -22.12 -5.04 -16.14
C PRO A 111 -20.91 -5.86 -15.67
N VAL A 112 -19.70 -5.35 -15.89
CA VAL A 112 -18.44 -5.98 -15.44
C VAL A 112 -17.61 -4.97 -14.66
N ILE A 113 -17.19 -5.37 -13.47
CA ILE A 113 -16.37 -4.54 -12.59
C ILE A 113 -14.95 -4.42 -13.16
N SER A 114 -14.41 -3.20 -13.21
CA SER A 114 -13.06 -2.93 -13.69
C SER A 114 -11.98 -3.40 -12.70
N LEU A 115 -11.31 -4.50 -13.04
CA LEU A 115 -10.17 -5.03 -12.27
C LEU A 115 -8.99 -4.04 -12.22
N GLY A 116 -8.74 -3.33 -13.31
CA GLY A 116 -7.68 -2.33 -13.38
C GLY A 116 -7.94 -1.13 -12.47
N ASP A 117 -9.21 -0.72 -12.32
CA ASP A 117 -9.59 0.35 -11.40
C ASP A 117 -9.47 -0.08 -9.93
N ILE A 118 -9.92 -1.30 -9.60
CA ILE A 118 -9.71 -1.91 -8.28
C ILE A 118 -8.23 -1.91 -7.92
N PHE A 119 -7.39 -2.45 -8.82
CA PHE A 119 -5.96 -2.53 -8.60
C PHE A 119 -5.34 -1.14 -8.36
N LYS A 120 -5.64 -0.16 -9.23
CA LYS A 120 -5.12 1.21 -9.09
C LYS A 120 -5.47 1.82 -7.74
N LYS A 121 -6.73 1.71 -7.33
CA LYS A 121 -7.23 2.26 -6.05
C LYS A 121 -6.60 1.57 -4.85
N MET A 122 -6.50 0.24 -4.88
CA MET A 122 -5.83 -0.52 -3.81
C MET A 122 -4.34 -0.19 -3.72
N LEU A 123 -3.63 -0.15 -4.86
CA LEU A 123 -2.21 0.15 -4.90
C LEU A 123 -1.96 1.57 -4.36
N MET A 124 -2.73 2.55 -4.82
CA MET A 124 -2.63 3.93 -4.33
C MET A 124 -2.87 4.01 -2.82
N GLY A 125 -3.91 3.32 -2.32
CA GLY A 125 -4.22 3.23 -0.89
C GLY A 125 -3.10 2.63 -0.07
N ALA A 126 -2.59 1.47 -0.50
CA ALA A 126 -1.52 0.76 0.19
C ALA A 126 -0.23 1.59 0.23
N VAL A 127 0.19 2.13 -0.93
CA VAL A 127 1.45 2.85 -1.08
C VAL A 127 1.42 4.16 -0.28
N LEU A 128 0.37 4.96 -0.44
CA LEU A 128 0.24 6.23 0.28
C LEU A 128 0.04 5.99 1.78
N GLY A 129 -0.86 5.07 2.16
CA GLY A 129 -1.14 4.76 3.55
C GLY A 129 0.12 4.30 4.29
N GLY A 130 0.88 3.37 3.72
CA GLY A 130 2.12 2.87 4.31
C GLY A 130 3.17 3.96 4.44
N ASN A 131 3.44 4.71 3.36
CA ASN A 131 4.47 5.75 3.38
C ASN A 131 4.12 6.89 4.34
N VAL A 132 2.85 7.30 4.43
CA VAL A 132 2.43 8.33 5.40
C VAL A 132 2.69 7.86 6.82
N VAL A 133 2.25 6.65 7.20
CA VAL A 133 2.48 6.11 8.54
C VAL A 133 3.98 6.01 8.85
N ALA A 134 4.77 5.45 7.94
CA ALA A 134 6.21 5.31 8.14
C ALA A 134 6.93 6.67 8.25
N SER A 135 6.48 7.66 7.47
CA SER A 135 7.00 9.03 7.50
C SER A 135 6.72 9.73 8.83
N LEU A 136 5.54 9.51 9.42
CA LEU A 136 5.20 10.04 10.74
C LEU A 136 6.08 9.44 11.84
N PHE A 137 6.31 8.12 11.80
CA PHE A 137 7.25 7.46 12.72
C PHE A 137 8.68 7.98 12.59
N PHE A 138 9.14 8.21 11.35
CA PHE A 138 10.45 8.79 11.10
C PHE A 138 10.54 10.20 11.68
N LEU A 139 9.61 11.09 11.33
CA LEU A 139 9.59 12.47 11.82
C LEU A 139 9.53 12.54 13.34
N TYR A 140 8.68 11.73 13.97
CA TYR A 140 8.57 11.67 15.43
C TYR A 140 9.91 11.30 16.08
N ARG A 141 10.60 10.28 15.56
CA ARG A 141 11.91 9.87 16.10
C ARG A 141 12.99 10.90 15.83
N SER A 142 13.04 11.48 14.63
CA SER A 142 14.04 12.49 14.31
C SER A 142 13.87 13.78 15.11
N LEU A 143 12.65 14.18 15.44
CA LEU A 143 12.38 15.41 16.20
C LEU A 143 12.57 15.22 17.71
N PHE A 144 12.07 14.13 18.28
CA PHE A 144 12.03 13.94 19.73
C PHE A 144 13.17 13.08 20.26
N HIS A 145 13.63 12.09 19.49
CA HIS A 145 14.69 11.14 19.89
C HIS A 145 16.03 11.42 19.19
N LYS A 146 16.04 12.34 18.21
CA LYS A 146 17.22 12.74 17.42
C LYS A 146 17.87 11.59 16.62
N GLU A 147 17.06 10.59 16.27
CA GLU A 147 17.44 9.45 15.43
C GLU A 147 17.15 9.77 13.94
N ILE A 148 18.12 9.60 13.03
CA ILE A 148 18.02 9.99 11.59
C ILE A 148 18.33 8.82 10.65
#